data_AF-A0A4R0H216-F1
#
_entry.id   AF-A0A4R0H216-F1
#
_cell.length_a   1.000
_cell.length_b   1.000
_cell.length_c   1.000
_cell.angle_alpha   90.00
_cell.angle_beta   90.00
_cell.angle_gamma   90.00
#
_symmetry.space_group_name_H-M   'P 1'
#
loop_
_entity.id
_entity.type
_entity.pdbx_description
1 polymer ?
#
loop_
_entity_poly.entity_id
_entity_poly.type
_entity_poly.pdbx_seq_one_letter_code
_entity_poly.pdbx_strand_id
1 'polypeptide(L)'
;MKVPERGALPLGLAATLGRTYARLTETVQGLSDADFQRETRCAGMPVGPLLVHLLYDAQRALIAFASPAVVEPDRDFVTYWHDFPPQPDGDTSFVRSVAAAYRRPGLLVQHWREVSEAAVRAAAAGLATKGHRVETQGHVLRAGDFVATLVLEATVHHLDLIVGLPDAPEPDPEGLQVTARTLDGLFGPDAWDVIAWDTTTYILKATGRLPLDEDDLAMLGPHATRLPLLG
;
A
#
# COMPACT_ATOMS: atom_id res chain seq x y z
N MET A 1 9.46 -6.05 -33.10
CA MET A 1 8.95 -4.94 -32.29
C MET A 1 8.64 -5.52 -30.93
N LYS A 2 9.47 -5.27 -29.91
CA LYS A 2 9.34 -5.92 -28.60
C LYS A 2 8.04 -5.47 -27.93
N VAL A 3 7.28 -6.42 -27.39
CA VAL A 3 6.16 -6.17 -26.48
C VAL A 3 6.70 -5.23 -25.37
N PRO A 4 5.99 -4.16 -24.96
CA PRO A 4 6.43 -3.36 -23.81
C PRO A 4 6.54 -4.30 -22.60
N GLU A 5 7.67 -4.31 -21.90
CA GLU A 5 7.83 -5.10 -20.67
C GLU A 5 6.76 -4.66 -19.66
N ARG A 6 5.71 -5.47 -19.50
CA ARG A 6 4.83 -5.42 -18.32
C ARG A 6 5.75 -5.59 -17.10
N GLY A 7 5.95 -4.55 -16.29
CA GLY A 7 6.73 -4.66 -15.04
C GLY A 7 7.67 -3.50 -14.66
N ALA A 8 7.98 -2.55 -15.53
CA ALA A 8 8.85 -1.43 -15.13
C ALA A 8 8.13 -0.47 -14.16
N LEU A 9 8.73 -0.14 -13.02
CA LEU A 9 8.20 0.92 -12.14
C LEU A 9 8.31 2.30 -12.83
N PRO A 10 7.42 3.27 -12.51
CA PRO A 10 7.51 4.61 -13.06
C PRO A 10 8.83 5.29 -12.65
N LEU A 11 9.40 6.13 -13.51
CA LEU A 11 10.65 6.84 -13.21
C LEU A 11 10.49 7.84 -12.05
N GLY A 12 9.26 8.29 -11.78
CA GLY A 12 8.93 9.32 -10.79
C GLY A 12 8.45 8.80 -9.43
N LEU A 13 8.92 7.63 -8.96
CA LEU A 13 8.37 6.97 -7.75
C LEU A 13 8.27 7.86 -6.50
N ALA A 14 9.23 8.75 -6.22
CA ALA A 14 9.10 9.68 -5.09
C ALA A 14 7.91 10.64 -5.27
N ALA A 15 7.66 11.10 -6.49
CA ALA A 15 6.50 11.93 -6.78
C ALA A 15 5.20 11.12 -6.70
N THR A 16 5.20 9.87 -7.14
CA THR A 16 4.07 8.94 -6.98
C THR A 16 3.73 8.73 -5.50
N LEU A 17 4.74 8.44 -4.66
CA LEU A 17 4.57 8.32 -3.20
C LEU A 17 4.02 9.62 -2.60
N GLY A 18 4.59 10.76 -2.99
CA GLY A 18 4.13 12.08 -2.53
C GLY A 18 2.65 12.34 -2.82
N ARG A 19 2.19 12.05 -4.05
CA ARG A 19 0.77 12.20 -4.40
C ARG A 19 -0.12 11.19 -3.67
N THR A 20 0.34 9.95 -3.51
CA THR A 20 -0.40 8.90 -2.80
C THR A 20 -0.62 9.28 -1.33
N TYR A 21 0.42 9.73 -0.64
CA TYR A 21 0.33 10.19 0.76
C TYR A 21 -0.47 11.51 0.90
N ALA A 22 -0.38 12.40 -0.08
CA ALA A 22 -1.20 13.61 -0.11
C ALA A 22 -2.70 13.27 -0.23
N ARG A 23 -3.08 12.31 -1.08
CA ARG A 23 -4.47 11.82 -1.19
C ARG A 23 -4.98 11.23 0.12
N LEU A 24 -4.19 10.41 0.79
CA LEU A 24 -4.53 9.92 2.14
C LEU A 24 -4.75 11.07 3.13
N THR A 25 -3.89 12.09 3.09
CA THR A 25 -4.04 13.28 3.93
C THR A 25 -5.32 14.03 3.63
N GLU A 26 -5.66 14.25 2.35
CA GLU A 26 -6.92 14.86 1.93
C GLU A 26 -8.15 14.07 2.44
N THR A 27 -8.09 12.74 2.39
CA THR A 27 -9.17 11.85 2.85
C THR A 27 -9.44 11.94 4.35
N VAL A 28 -8.41 12.10 5.18
CA VAL A 28 -8.56 12.12 6.65
C VAL A 28 -8.62 13.54 7.24
N GLN A 29 -8.25 14.56 6.48
CA GLN A 29 -8.22 15.94 6.93
C GLN A 29 -9.64 16.46 7.17
N GLY A 30 -9.89 16.95 8.40
CA GLY A 30 -11.17 17.55 8.76
C GLY A 30 -12.27 16.57 9.14
N LEU A 31 -11.98 15.26 9.13
CA LEU A 31 -12.89 14.25 9.67
C LEU A 31 -13.14 14.46 11.18
N SER A 32 -14.39 14.20 11.59
CA SER A 32 -14.85 14.27 12.96
C SER A 32 -14.46 13.05 13.79
N ASP A 33 -14.65 13.13 15.11
CA ASP A 33 -14.46 12.00 16.03
C ASP A 33 -15.31 10.78 15.62
N ALA A 34 -16.54 10.99 15.15
CA ALA A 34 -17.43 9.93 14.70
C ALA A 34 -16.94 9.29 13.38
N ASP A 35 -16.40 10.10 12.47
CA ASP A 35 -15.84 9.61 11.21
C ASP A 35 -14.62 8.72 11.48
N PHE A 36 -13.81 9.05 12.49
CA PHE A 36 -12.65 8.25 12.92
C PHE A 36 -13.02 6.87 13.50
N GLN A 37 -14.28 6.68 13.88
CA GLN A 37 -14.82 5.39 14.34
C GLN A 37 -15.53 4.61 13.23
N ARG A 38 -15.60 5.13 11.99
CA ARG A 38 -16.21 4.38 10.89
C ARG A 38 -15.36 3.17 10.53
N GLU A 39 -16.06 2.07 10.29
CA GLU A 39 -15.47 0.84 9.78
C GLU A 39 -14.82 1.10 8.41
N THR A 40 -13.69 0.43 8.20
CA THR A 40 -12.99 0.38 6.93
C THR A 40 -13.14 -1.03 6.36
N ARG A 41 -12.54 -1.31 5.20
CA ARG A 41 -12.46 -2.71 4.71
C ARG A 41 -11.55 -3.59 5.58
N CYS A 42 -10.73 -3.00 6.43
CA CYS A 42 -9.88 -3.72 7.38
C CYS A 42 -10.63 -3.99 8.69
N ALA A 43 -11.09 -5.22 8.88
CA ALA A 43 -11.82 -5.62 10.08
C ALA A 43 -11.06 -5.27 11.37
N GLY A 44 -11.73 -4.61 12.31
CA GLY A 44 -11.14 -4.19 13.58
C GLY A 44 -10.22 -2.97 13.50
N MET A 45 -10.03 -2.39 12.30
CA MET A 45 -9.30 -1.14 12.11
C MET A 45 -10.22 -0.07 11.51
N PRO A 46 -11.02 0.63 12.34
CA PRO A 46 -11.71 1.84 11.87
C PRO A 46 -10.70 2.91 11.41
N VAL A 47 -11.19 4.00 10.84
CA VAL A 47 -10.36 5.05 10.22
C VAL A 47 -9.17 5.48 11.08
N GLY A 48 -9.36 5.73 12.39
CA GLY A 48 -8.27 6.13 13.29
C GLY A 48 -7.15 5.08 13.40
N PRO A 49 -7.44 3.84 13.86
CA PRO A 49 -6.48 2.74 13.87
C PRO A 49 -5.82 2.45 12.51
N LEU A 50 -6.54 2.52 11.39
CA LEU A 50 -5.94 2.34 10.07
C LEU A 50 -4.96 3.48 9.72
N LEU A 51 -5.26 4.71 10.12
CA LEU A 51 -4.32 5.83 9.98
C LEU A 51 -3.07 5.66 10.85
N VAL A 52 -3.19 5.04 12.03
CA VAL A 52 -2.02 4.66 12.84
C VAL A 52 -1.18 3.60 12.13
N HIS A 53 -1.80 2.59 11.53
CA HIS A 53 -1.08 1.58 10.75
C HIS A 53 -0.23 2.25 9.66
N LEU A 54 -0.84 3.13 8.86
CA LEU A 54 -0.16 3.89 7.82
C LEU A 54 0.96 4.79 8.39
N LEU A 55 0.72 5.47 9.51
CA LEU A 55 1.74 6.28 10.19
C LEU A 55 2.99 5.47 10.53
N TYR A 56 2.83 4.24 11.01
CA TYR A 56 3.96 3.37 11.32
C TYR A 56 4.68 2.87 10.07
N ASP A 57 3.98 2.72 8.94
CA ASP A 57 4.62 2.42 7.65
C ASP A 57 5.43 3.61 7.11
N ALA A 58 4.92 4.84 7.25
CA ALA A 58 5.69 6.05 6.95
C ALA A 58 6.89 6.22 7.89
N GLN A 59 6.78 5.83 9.16
CA GLN A 59 7.91 5.77 10.09
C GLN A 59 8.93 4.70 9.67
N ARG A 60 8.49 3.52 9.21
CA ARG A 60 9.36 2.47 8.66
C ARG A 60 10.16 3.00 7.47
N ALA A 61 9.54 3.83 6.61
CA ALA A 61 10.24 4.51 5.52
C ALA A 61 11.38 5.40 6.02
N LEU A 62 11.14 6.23 7.04
CA LEU A 62 12.19 7.08 7.63
C LEU A 62 13.34 6.25 8.21
N ILE A 63 13.03 5.18 8.94
CA ILE A 63 14.05 4.29 9.52
C ILE A 63 14.89 3.64 8.43
N ALA A 64 14.25 3.10 7.38
CA ALA A 64 14.91 2.42 6.28
C ALA A 64 15.87 3.37 5.51
N PHE A 65 15.42 4.59 5.18
CA PHE A 65 16.27 5.57 4.50
C PHE A 65 17.39 6.14 5.39
N ALA A 66 17.20 6.14 6.71
CA ALA A 66 18.25 6.49 7.67
C ALA A 66 19.23 5.33 7.95
N SER A 67 18.92 4.12 7.49
CA SER A 67 19.68 2.88 7.76
C SER A 67 20.06 2.18 6.44
N PRO A 68 20.91 2.78 5.59
CA PRO A 68 21.24 2.22 4.30
C PRO A 68 21.99 0.89 4.40
N ALA A 69 21.66 -0.04 3.50
CA ALA A 69 22.31 -1.33 3.39
C ALA A 69 23.48 -1.30 2.39
N VAL A 70 24.54 -2.08 2.67
CA VAL A 70 25.70 -2.24 1.76
C VAL A 70 25.73 -3.61 1.07
N VAL A 71 24.91 -4.55 1.52
CA VAL A 71 24.79 -5.89 0.91
C VAL A 71 23.89 -5.86 -0.32
N GLU A 72 23.89 -6.93 -1.12
CA GLU A 72 23.02 -7.02 -2.31
C GLU A 72 21.54 -7.20 -1.91
N PRO A 73 20.59 -6.64 -2.69
CA PRO A 73 19.17 -6.89 -2.48
C PRO A 73 18.81 -8.37 -2.59
N ASP A 74 17.95 -8.83 -1.69
CA ASP A 74 17.38 -10.18 -1.66
C ASP A 74 15.87 -10.20 -1.94
N ARG A 75 15.25 -9.02 -2.02
CA ARG A 75 13.87 -8.78 -2.41
C ARG A 75 13.77 -7.61 -3.39
N ASP A 76 12.75 -7.67 -4.23
CA ASP A 76 12.26 -6.57 -5.07
C ASP A 76 10.82 -6.21 -4.68
N PHE A 77 10.20 -5.29 -5.42
CA PHE A 77 8.86 -4.79 -5.10
C PHE A 77 7.75 -5.84 -5.23
N VAL A 78 8.03 -6.98 -5.88
CA VAL A 78 7.10 -8.11 -6.03
C VAL A 78 7.37 -9.15 -4.96
N THR A 79 8.60 -9.67 -4.92
CA THR A 79 8.99 -10.81 -4.07
C THR A 79 8.97 -10.50 -2.58
N TYR A 80 9.06 -9.21 -2.19
CA TYR A 80 8.86 -8.76 -0.81
C TYR A 80 7.54 -9.26 -0.22
N TRP A 81 6.48 -9.32 -1.02
CA TRP A 81 5.13 -9.68 -0.58
C TRP A 81 4.92 -11.18 -0.34
N HIS A 82 5.86 -12.04 -0.74
CA HIS A 82 5.77 -13.48 -0.44
C HIS A 82 5.81 -13.78 1.06
N ASP A 83 6.37 -12.88 1.86
CA ASP A 83 6.47 -13.02 3.31
C ASP A 83 5.23 -12.45 4.05
N PHE A 84 4.25 -11.90 3.30
CA PHE A 84 2.98 -11.36 3.81
C PHE A 84 1.78 -12.05 3.14
N PRO A 85 1.63 -13.37 3.31
CA PRO A 85 0.50 -14.10 2.75
C PRO A 85 -0.80 -13.67 3.47
N PRO A 86 -1.96 -13.77 2.79
CA PRO A 86 -3.22 -13.37 3.38
C PRO A 86 -3.48 -14.04 4.74
N GLN A 87 -3.81 -13.23 5.74
CA GLN A 87 -4.17 -13.71 7.07
C GLN A 87 -5.64 -13.37 7.39
N PRO A 88 -6.42 -14.34 7.92
CA PRO A 88 -7.85 -14.12 8.18
C PRO A 88 -8.11 -13.11 9.31
N ASP A 89 -7.21 -12.99 10.29
CA ASP A 89 -7.35 -12.06 11.42
C ASP A 89 -5.97 -11.63 11.94
N GLY A 90 -5.65 -10.35 11.85
CA GLY A 90 -4.46 -9.74 12.45
C GLY A 90 -4.74 -9.16 13.84
N ASP A 91 -3.76 -9.17 14.74
CA ASP A 91 -3.88 -8.46 16.01
C ASP A 91 -3.88 -6.94 15.80
N THR A 92 -5.04 -6.32 15.98
CA THR A 92 -5.24 -4.86 15.84
C THR A 92 -5.08 -4.11 17.17
N SER A 93 -4.81 -4.80 18.28
CA SER A 93 -4.80 -4.21 19.62
C SER A 93 -3.80 -3.05 19.75
N PHE A 94 -2.64 -3.16 19.09
CA PHE A 94 -1.61 -2.12 19.08
C PHE A 94 -2.11 -0.82 18.44
N VAL A 95 -2.54 -0.88 17.18
CA VAL A 95 -2.97 0.31 16.43
C VAL A 95 -4.21 0.96 17.06
N ARG A 96 -5.11 0.15 17.61
CA ARG A 96 -6.28 0.64 18.37
C ARG A 96 -5.87 1.36 19.65
N SER A 97 -4.92 0.80 20.39
CA SER A 97 -4.41 1.40 21.64
C SER A 97 -3.69 2.73 21.37
N VAL A 98 -2.86 2.78 20.32
CA VAL A 98 -2.18 4.02 19.91
C VAL A 98 -3.18 5.06 19.40
N ALA A 99 -4.17 4.67 18.59
CA ALA A 99 -5.21 5.58 18.13
C ALA A 99 -6.00 6.19 19.29
N ALA A 100 -6.35 5.38 20.30
CA ALA A 100 -7.07 5.83 21.50
C ALA A 100 -6.25 6.81 22.38
N ALA A 101 -4.92 6.82 22.26
CA ALA A 101 -4.06 7.77 22.96
C ALA A 101 -4.15 9.20 22.40
N TYR A 102 -4.57 9.37 21.15
CA TYR A 102 -4.82 10.69 20.56
C TYR A 102 -6.17 11.22 21.06
N ARG A 103 -6.13 12.30 21.85
CA ARG A 103 -7.36 12.91 22.39
C ARG A 103 -8.30 13.49 21.33
N ARG A 104 -7.80 13.79 20.13
CA ARG A 104 -8.55 14.34 19.00
C ARG A 104 -7.99 13.80 17.69
N PRO A 105 -8.84 13.48 16.69
CA PRO A 105 -8.43 13.06 15.35
C PRO A 105 -7.37 13.96 14.72
N GLY A 106 -7.55 15.28 14.82
CA GLY A 106 -6.65 16.27 14.22
C GLY A 106 -5.19 16.16 14.70
N LEU A 107 -4.95 15.64 15.91
CA LEU A 107 -3.57 15.40 16.40
C LEU A 107 -2.92 14.20 15.69
N LEU A 108 -3.68 13.14 15.43
CA LEU A 108 -3.20 12.00 14.66
C LEU A 108 -2.99 12.40 13.19
N VAL A 109 -3.92 13.15 12.60
CA VAL A 109 -3.78 13.67 11.22
C VAL A 109 -2.54 14.54 11.08
N GLN A 110 -2.28 15.44 12.03
CA GLN A 110 -1.08 16.27 12.03
C GLN A 110 0.19 15.40 12.09
N HIS A 111 0.24 14.42 12.98
CA HIS A 111 1.39 13.53 13.12
C HIS A 111 1.62 12.69 11.86
N TRP A 112 0.55 12.10 11.30
CA TRP A 112 0.59 11.44 10.00
C TRP A 112 1.20 12.35 8.94
N ARG A 113 0.70 13.58 8.81
CA ARG A 113 1.16 14.53 7.80
C ARG A 113 2.66 14.83 7.95
N GLU A 114 3.11 15.13 9.17
CA GLU A 114 4.52 15.45 9.44
C GLU A 114 5.46 14.28 9.08
N VAL A 115 5.10 13.05 9.48
CA VAL A 115 5.90 11.85 9.23
C VAL A 115 5.85 11.43 7.76
N SER A 116 4.67 11.42 7.14
CA SER A 116 4.48 11.04 5.74
C SER A 116 5.19 12.00 4.78
N GLU A 117 5.10 13.33 5.00
CA GLU A 117 5.85 14.30 4.22
C GLU A 117 7.37 14.16 4.41
N ALA A 118 7.83 13.82 5.62
CA ALA A 118 9.25 13.55 5.87
C ALA A 118 9.71 12.26 5.16
N ALA A 119 8.91 11.20 5.17
CA ALA A 119 9.17 9.96 4.45
C ALA A 119 9.29 10.21 2.94
N VAL A 120 8.43 11.04 2.36
CA VAL A 120 8.51 11.43 0.93
C VAL A 120 9.82 12.16 0.62
N ARG A 121 10.27 13.08 1.48
CA ARG A 121 11.57 13.76 1.31
C ARG A 121 12.74 12.78 1.42
N ALA A 122 12.70 11.85 2.37
CA ALA A 122 13.72 10.82 2.53
C ALA A 122 13.77 9.89 1.29
N ALA A 123 12.61 9.49 0.77
CA ALA A 123 12.50 8.71 -0.45
C ALA A 123 13.08 9.44 -1.67
N ALA A 124 12.78 10.73 -1.83
CA ALA A 124 13.35 11.54 -2.91
C ALA A 124 14.89 11.59 -2.83
N ALA A 125 15.46 11.78 -1.64
CA ALA A 125 16.91 11.79 -1.45
C ALA A 125 17.54 10.40 -1.70
N GLY A 126 16.89 9.33 -1.23
CA GLY A 126 17.34 7.95 -1.46
C GLY A 126 17.35 7.57 -2.94
N LEU A 127 16.29 7.93 -3.68
CA LEU A 127 16.18 7.67 -5.12
C LEU A 127 17.15 8.51 -5.98
N ALA A 128 17.58 9.67 -5.50
CA ALA A 128 18.61 10.46 -6.17
C ALA A 128 20.00 9.79 -6.13
N THR A 129 20.22 8.85 -5.21
CA THR A 129 21.49 8.14 -5.05
C THR A 129 21.48 6.84 -5.84
N LYS A 130 22.31 6.75 -6.88
CA LYS A 130 22.40 5.55 -7.72
C LYS A 130 22.81 4.33 -6.90
N GLY A 131 22.03 3.25 -7.01
CA GLY A 131 22.32 2.01 -6.32
C GLY A 131 22.05 2.06 -4.81
N HIS A 132 21.32 3.06 -4.32
CA HIS A 132 20.90 3.13 -2.93
C HIS A 132 20.02 1.93 -2.56
N ARG A 133 20.30 1.36 -1.40
CA ARG A 133 19.67 0.15 -0.86
C ARG A 133 19.31 0.42 0.58
N VAL A 134 18.22 -0.15 1.02
CA VAL A 134 17.72 -0.01 2.39
C VAL A 134 17.46 -1.39 2.97
N GLU A 135 17.61 -1.49 4.29
CA GLU A 135 17.17 -2.67 5.04
C GLU A 135 15.82 -2.38 5.70
N THR A 136 14.86 -3.28 5.57
CA THR A 136 13.55 -3.19 6.20
C THR A 136 13.02 -4.58 6.48
N GLN A 137 12.51 -4.82 7.69
CA GLN A 137 11.88 -6.08 8.08
C GLN A 137 12.74 -7.33 7.78
N GLY A 138 14.07 -7.21 7.91
CA GLY A 138 15.01 -8.31 7.67
C GLY A 138 15.40 -8.53 6.21
N HIS A 139 14.91 -7.70 5.28
CA HIS A 139 15.20 -7.78 3.85
C HIS A 139 15.93 -6.54 3.35
N VAL A 140 16.66 -6.71 2.26
CA VAL A 140 17.39 -5.63 1.58
C VAL A 140 16.76 -5.40 0.21
N LEU A 141 16.35 -4.16 -0.04
CA LEU A 141 15.72 -3.75 -1.30
C LEU A 141 16.49 -2.60 -1.93
N ARG A 142 16.38 -2.46 -3.26
CA ARG A 142 16.73 -1.19 -3.92
C ARG A 142 15.75 -0.13 -3.46
N ALA A 143 16.20 1.12 -3.37
CA ALA A 143 15.36 2.23 -2.96
C ALA A 143 14.05 2.36 -3.78
N GLY A 144 14.12 2.11 -5.10
CA GLY A 144 12.93 2.11 -5.97
C GLY A 144 11.93 1.01 -5.60
N ASP A 145 12.44 -0.19 -5.36
CA ASP A 145 11.60 -1.34 -4.99
C ASP A 145 10.94 -1.11 -3.63
N PHE A 146 11.70 -0.58 -2.66
CA PHE A 146 11.19 -0.21 -1.36
C PHE A 146 10.08 0.85 -1.44
N VAL A 147 10.28 1.91 -2.23
CA VAL A 147 9.24 2.96 -2.42
C VAL A 147 7.97 2.39 -3.05
N ALA A 148 8.10 1.44 -3.97
CA ALA A 148 6.93 0.77 -4.55
C ALA A 148 6.12 -0.02 -3.49
N THR A 149 6.79 -0.60 -2.48
CA THR A 149 6.08 -1.26 -1.36
C THR A 149 5.23 -0.26 -0.56
N LEU A 150 5.77 0.93 -0.27
CA LEU A 150 5.05 2.01 0.42
C LEU A 150 3.88 2.55 -0.40
N VAL A 151 4.05 2.67 -1.73
CA VAL A 151 2.96 3.08 -2.64
C VAL A 151 1.83 2.05 -2.64
N LEU A 152 2.17 0.76 -2.65
CA LEU A 152 1.18 -0.32 -2.60
C LEU A 152 0.39 -0.27 -1.29
N GLU A 153 1.07 -0.27 -0.15
CA GLU A 153 0.43 -0.20 1.19
C GLU A 153 -0.55 0.98 1.26
N ALA A 154 -0.08 2.17 0.90
CA ALA A 154 -0.89 3.36 0.94
C ALA A 154 -2.06 3.33 -0.05
N THR A 155 -1.89 2.74 -1.23
CA THR A 155 -2.96 2.65 -2.23
C THR A 155 -4.06 1.68 -1.78
N VAL A 156 -3.68 0.49 -1.32
CA VAL A 156 -4.64 -0.52 -0.83
C VAL A 156 -5.39 0.03 0.38
N HIS A 157 -4.68 0.61 1.36
CA HIS A 157 -5.34 1.14 2.54
C HIS A 157 -6.09 2.45 2.30
N HIS A 158 -5.76 3.21 1.25
CA HIS A 158 -6.63 4.30 0.81
C HIS A 158 -7.96 3.76 0.29
N LEU A 159 -7.95 2.69 -0.52
CA LEU A 159 -9.18 2.00 -0.90
C LEU A 159 -9.92 1.49 0.34
N ASP A 160 -9.23 0.94 1.34
CA ASP A 160 -9.87 0.46 2.57
C ASP A 160 -10.59 1.59 3.33
N LEU A 161 -9.98 2.79 3.39
CA LEU A 161 -10.53 3.97 4.08
C LEU A 161 -11.80 4.52 3.43
N ILE A 162 -11.84 4.63 2.10
CA ILE A 162 -12.90 5.39 1.41
C ILE A 162 -14.25 4.65 1.35
N VAL A 163 -14.32 3.36 1.73
CA VAL A 163 -15.56 2.57 1.70
C VAL A 163 -16.69 3.19 2.52
N GLY A 164 -16.34 3.83 3.64
CA GLY A 164 -17.28 4.47 4.56
C GLY A 164 -17.30 6.00 4.45
N LEU A 165 -16.63 6.57 3.45
CA LEU A 165 -16.43 8.02 3.27
C LEU A 165 -16.78 8.42 1.82
N PRO A 166 -18.08 8.58 1.48
CA PRO A 166 -18.54 8.71 0.10
C PRO A 166 -18.03 9.97 -0.63
N ASP A 167 -17.65 11.02 0.10
CA ASP A 167 -17.12 12.26 -0.46
C ASP A 167 -15.58 12.29 -0.53
N ALA A 168 -14.90 11.20 -0.14
CA ALA A 168 -13.44 11.13 -0.16
C ALA A 168 -12.89 11.05 -1.60
N PRO A 169 -11.70 11.63 -1.85
CA PRO A 169 -11.06 11.53 -3.15
C PRO A 169 -10.61 10.08 -3.44
N GLU A 170 -10.66 9.70 -4.71
CA GLU A 170 -10.10 8.43 -5.18
C GLU A 170 -8.55 8.39 -5.02
N PRO A 171 -7.94 7.18 -4.96
CA PRO A 171 -6.49 7.03 -4.93
C PRO A 171 -5.77 7.63 -6.14
N ASP A 172 -4.47 7.90 -5.98
CA ASP A 172 -3.64 8.38 -7.09
C ASP A 172 -3.59 7.35 -8.23
N PRO A 173 -3.90 7.74 -9.48
CA PRO A 173 -3.93 6.78 -10.60
C PRO A 173 -2.59 6.08 -10.87
N GLU A 174 -1.44 6.73 -10.63
CA GLU A 174 -0.13 6.09 -10.79
C GLU A 174 0.17 5.15 -9.60
N GLY A 175 -0.32 5.48 -8.40
CA GLY A 175 -0.32 4.56 -7.25
C GLY A 175 -1.10 3.28 -7.50
N LEU A 176 -2.30 3.38 -8.10
CA LEU A 176 -3.08 2.23 -8.57
C LEU A 176 -2.30 1.40 -9.60
N GLN A 177 -1.58 2.05 -10.53
CA GLN A 177 -0.77 1.33 -11.52
C GLN A 177 0.44 0.62 -10.90
N VAL A 178 1.14 1.23 -9.95
CA VAL A 178 2.26 0.57 -9.23
C VAL A 178 1.76 -0.64 -8.45
N THR A 179 0.62 -0.49 -7.78
CA THR A 179 -0.07 -1.57 -7.05
C THR A 179 -0.43 -2.72 -8.00
N ALA A 180 -1.10 -2.42 -9.13
CA ALA A 180 -1.48 -3.42 -10.11
C ALA A 180 -0.26 -4.15 -10.71
N ARG A 181 0.84 -3.44 -11.03
CA ARG A 181 2.08 -4.07 -11.53
C ARG A 181 2.70 -5.02 -10.50
N THR A 182 2.62 -4.69 -9.22
CA THR A 182 3.11 -5.54 -8.14
C THR A 182 2.29 -6.82 -8.06
N LEU A 183 0.95 -6.68 -8.10
CA LEU A 183 0.01 -7.80 -8.11
C LEU A 183 0.19 -8.66 -9.37
N ASP A 184 0.42 -8.06 -10.54
CA ASP A 184 0.72 -8.79 -11.78
C ASP A 184 1.98 -9.64 -11.64
N GLY A 185 3.00 -9.14 -10.94
CA GLY A 185 4.21 -9.90 -10.62
C GLY A 185 3.93 -11.11 -9.73
N LEU A 186 3.12 -10.92 -8.68
CA LEU A 186 2.71 -11.99 -7.77
C LEU A 186 1.80 -13.01 -8.45
N PHE A 187 0.90 -12.55 -9.32
CA PHE A 187 -0.04 -13.39 -10.04
C PHE A 187 0.63 -14.10 -11.22
N GLY A 188 1.73 -13.57 -11.74
CA GLY A 188 2.54 -14.21 -12.77
C GLY A 188 1.86 -14.29 -14.15
N PRO A 189 2.64 -14.66 -15.19
CA PRO A 189 2.24 -14.52 -16.59
C PRO A 189 1.04 -15.35 -17.00
N ASP A 190 0.84 -16.51 -16.38
CA ASP A 190 -0.24 -17.43 -16.72
C ASP A 190 -1.63 -16.85 -16.43
N ALA A 191 -1.72 -15.82 -15.58
CA ALA A 191 -2.99 -15.19 -15.19
C ALA A 191 -3.25 -13.83 -15.85
N TRP A 192 -2.27 -13.23 -16.55
CA TRP A 192 -2.36 -11.85 -17.04
C TRP A 192 -3.47 -11.61 -18.07
N ASP A 193 -3.75 -12.59 -18.92
CA ASP A 193 -4.72 -12.44 -20.02
C ASP A 193 -6.12 -12.96 -19.63
N VAL A 194 -6.29 -13.38 -18.38
CA VAL A 194 -7.55 -13.94 -17.86
C VAL A 194 -8.42 -12.86 -17.21
N ILE A 195 -7.83 -11.78 -16.71
CA ILE A 195 -8.51 -10.76 -15.90
C ILE A 195 -9.17 -9.70 -16.80
N ALA A 196 -10.49 -9.56 -16.68
CA ALA A 196 -11.28 -8.54 -17.37
C ALA A 196 -11.72 -7.37 -16.46
N TRP A 197 -11.20 -7.32 -15.23
CA TRP A 197 -11.52 -6.26 -14.25
C TRP A 197 -10.85 -4.93 -14.59
N ASP A 198 -11.49 -3.82 -14.20
CA ASP A 198 -10.79 -2.55 -14.09
C ASP A 198 -9.73 -2.60 -12.98
N THR A 199 -8.78 -1.66 -12.99
CA THR A 199 -7.64 -1.63 -12.06
C THR A 199 -8.07 -1.65 -10.59
N THR A 200 -9.12 -0.93 -10.21
CA THR A 200 -9.56 -0.84 -8.82
C THR A 200 -10.20 -2.14 -8.38
N THR A 201 -11.10 -2.70 -9.21
CA THR A 201 -11.70 -4.02 -8.96
C THR A 201 -10.64 -5.11 -8.87
N TYR A 202 -9.63 -5.07 -9.73
CA TYR A 202 -8.50 -6.00 -9.69
C TYR A 202 -7.75 -5.91 -8.36
N ILE A 203 -7.35 -4.72 -7.92
CA ILE A 203 -6.64 -4.54 -6.66
C ILE A 203 -7.46 -5.07 -5.49
N LEU A 204 -8.75 -4.71 -5.43
CA LEU A 204 -9.63 -5.11 -4.32
C LEU A 204 -9.82 -6.64 -4.25
N LYS A 205 -10.06 -7.31 -5.39
CA LYS A 205 -10.22 -8.77 -5.41
C LYS A 205 -8.89 -9.49 -5.20
N ALA A 206 -7.82 -9.01 -5.80
CA ALA A 206 -6.49 -9.62 -5.68
C ALA A 206 -5.91 -9.52 -4.26
N THR A 207 -6.34 -8.53 -3.47
CA THR A 207 -5.93 -8.34 -2.07
C THR A 207 -7.00 -8.80 -1.07
N GLY A 208 -8.07 -9.46 -1.55
CA GLY A 208 -9.09 -10.08 -0.69
C GLY A 208 -10.09 -9.11 -0.05
N ARG A 209 -10.05 -7.83 -0.43
CA ARG A 209 -10.98 -6.78 0.05
C ARG A 209 -12.37 -6.91 -0.54
N LEU A 210 -12.48 -7.55 -1.70
CA LEU A 210 -13.75 -7.97 -2.28
C LEU A 210 -13.74 -9.48 -2.53
N PRO A 211 -14.85 -10.18 -2.23
CA PRO A 211 -14.97 -11.60 -2.54
C PRO A 211 -15.04 -11.81 -4.06
N LEU A 212 -14.67 -13.01 -4.50
CA LEU A 212 -14.94 -13.48 -5.85
C LEU A 212 -16.40 -13.93 -5.96
N ASP A 213 -17.09 -13.48 -7.00
CA ASP A 213 -18.43 -13.96 -7.38
C ASP A 213 -18.39 -15.12 -8.39
N GLU A 214 -19.55 -15.61 -8.82
CA GLU A 214 -19.63 -16.74 -9.77
C GLU A 214 -19.00 -16.42 -11.13
N ASP A 215 -19.14 -15.17 -11.61
CA ASP A 215 -18.57 -14.74 -12.88
C ASP A 215 -17.04 -14.64 -12.78
N ASP A 216 -16.52 -14.17 -11.65
CA ASP A 216 -15.09 -14.16 -11.36
C ASP A 216 -14.50 -15.58 -11.35
N LEU A 217 -15.18 -16.51 -10.69
CA LEU A 217 -14.74 -17.91 -10.61
C LEU A 217 -14.72 -18.56 -11.99
N ALA A 218 -15.72 -18.28 -12.83
CA ALA A 218 -15.77 -18.74 -14.21
C ALA A 218 -14.66 -18.12 -15.08
N MET A 219 -14.41 -16.82 -14.93
CA MET A 219 -13.36 -16.09 -15.64
C MET A 219 -11.97 -16.61 -15.26
N LEU A 220 -11.65 -16.68 -13.97
CA LEU A 220 -10.34 -17.05 -13.45
C LEU A 220 -10.03 -18.54 -13.57
N GLY A 221 -11.06 -19.40 -13.56
CA GLY A 221 -10.92 -20.85 -13.57
C GLY A 221 -9.96 -21.33 -12.47
N PRO A 222 -8.95 -22.16 -12.79
CA PRO A 222 -7.99 -22.66 -11.80
C PRO A 222 -7.22 -21.55 -11.04
N HIS A 223 -7.04 -20.37 -11.64
CA HIS A 223 -6.29 -19.28 -11.02
C HIS A 223 -7.02 -18.64 -9.83
N ALA A 224 -8.34 -18.83 -9.69
CA ALA A 224 -9.11 -18.32 -8.56
C ALA A 224 -8.54 -18.79 -7.21
N THR A 225 -8.00 -20.01 -7.15
CA THR A 225 -7.41 -20.60 -5.94
C THR A 225 -6.16 -19.89 -5.42
N ARG A 226 -5.57 -19.01 -6.23
CA ARG A 226 -4.37 -18.25 -5.87
C ARG A 226 -4.70 -16.90 -5.24
N LEU A 227 -5.95 -16.47 -5.29
CA LEU A 227 -6.40 -15.24 -4.67
C LEU A 227 -6.85 -15.52 -3.22
N PRO A 228 -6.59 -14.59 -2.28
CA PRO A 228 -5.84 -13.35 -2.46
C PRO A 228 -4.31 -13.56 -2.57
N LEU A 229 -3.61 -12.62 -3.24
CA LEU A 229 -2.17 -12.68 -3.52
C LEU A 229 -1.30 -12.20 -2.35
N LEU A 230 -1.85 -11.33 -1.52
CA LEU A 230 -1.24 -10.76 -0.32
C LEU A 230 -2.36 -10.38 0.66
N GLY A 231 -2.03 -10.20 1.94
CA GLY A 231 -2.99 -9.67 2.91
C GLY A 231 -2.39 -9.39 4.27
#